data_AF-A0AAD1WDI9-F1
#
_entry.id   AF-A0AAD1WDI9-F1
#
_cell.length_a   1.000
_cell.length_b   1.000
_cell.length_c   1.000
_cell.angle_alpha   90.00
_cell.angle_beta   90.00
_cell.angle_gamma   90.00
#
_symmetry.space_group_name_H-M   'P 1'
#
loop_
_entity.id
_entity.type
_entity.pdbx_description
1 polymer ?
#
loop_
_entity_poly.entity_id
_entity_poly.type
_entity_poly.pdbx_seq_one_letter_code
_entity_poly.pdbx_strand_id
1 'polypeptide(L)'
;MLTTQRPSPRGTVADTSLSDMGSLDAAASTAPEASSSSILQSLAEGKGYLASEIKRTAVGVKAEIAAIGARTTETEHRVARMVTAQNDTAKLTNSLQQKITDLEIELEDISNRSRRSNLRIRGLPETVKEEDIESVLIQCFCQSLPNIPDHLWLVDRAARGRRCHYEMALLHNEGSHPKAQQNATIQT
;
A
#
# COMPACT_ATOMS: atom_id res chain seq x y z
N MET A 1 -2.97 5.61 -3.65
CA MET A 1 -2.79 6.74 -4.57
C MET A 1 -2.28 7.92 -3.76
N LEU A 2 -0.97 8.19 -3.80
CA LEU A 2 -0.33 9.30 -3.09
C LEU A 2 0.01 10.37 -4.12
N THR A 3 -0.70 11.49 -4.04
CA THR A 3 -0.59 12.65 -4.93
C THR A 3 0.62 13.49 -4.53
N THR A 4 1.69 13.43 -5.29
CA THR A 4 2.88 14.27 -5.08
C THR A 4 2.69 15.61 -5.81
N GLN A 5 2.35 16.66 -5.07
CA GLN A 5 2.29 18.04 -5.53
C GLN A 5 3.70 18.53 -5.94
N ARG A 6 3.86 18.96 -7.19
CA ARG A 6 5.01 19.76 -7.66
C ARG A 6 4.73 21.25 -7.42
N PRO A 7 5.68 22.03 -6.88
CA PRO A 7 5.64 23.48 -6.99
C PRO A 7 6.33 23.94 -8.29
N SER A 8 5.62 24.73 -9.09
CA SER A 8 6.16 25.50 -10.22
C SER A 8 6.77 26.81 -9.74
N PRO A 9 7.90 27.28 -10.30
CA PRO A 9 8.32 28.67 -10.12
C PRO A 9 7.65 29.58 -11.16
N ARG A 10 6.92 30.57 -10.63
CA ARG A 10 6.29 31.69 -11.35
C ARG A 10 7.37 32.73 -11.66
N GLY A 11 7.55 33.07 -12.93
CA GLY A 11 8.34 34.24 -13.32
C GLY A 11 7.56 35.52 -13.06
N THR A 12 8.28 36.63 -12.85
CA THR A 12 7.77 37.97 -13.17
C THR A 12 8.91 38.87 -13.61
N VAL A 13 8.76 39.35 -14.84
CA VAL A 13 9.46 40.44 -15.53
C VAL A 13 9.29 41.76 -14.78
N ALA A 14 10.33 42.59 -14.79
CA ALA A 14 10.23 44.03 -14.55
C ALA A 14 11.08 44.75 -15.60
N ASP A 15 10.39 45.20 -16.65
CA ASP A 15 10.78 46.30 -17.52
C ASP A 15 10.94 47.57 -16.68
N THR A 16 11.98 48.37 -16.93
CA THR A 16 12.00 49.76 -16.48
C THR A 16 12.68 50.60 -17.56
N SER A 17 11.85 51.34 -18.29
CA SER A 17 12.21 52.43 -19.19
C SER A 17 11.84 53.78 -18.56
N LEU A 18 12.33 54.87 -19.17
CA LEU A 18 12.28 56.30 -18.80
C LEU A 18 13.36 56.74 -17.79
N SER A 19 14.06 57.86 -17.96
CA SER A 19 13.71 59.11 -18.67
C SER A 19 14.93 59.89 -19.18
N ASP A 20 14.70 60.56 -20.30
CA ASP A 20 15.36 61.72 -20.89
C ASP A 20 15.33 62.97 -19.98
N MET A 21 16.36 63.83 -20.10
CA MET A 21 16.43 65.29 -19.87
C MET A 21 17.78 65.72 -19.26
N GLY A 22 18.51 66.59 -19.96
CA GLY A 22 19.57 67.38 -19.32
C GLY A 22 20.71 67.85 -20.21
N SER A 23 20.40 68.73 -21.17
CA SER A 23 21.36 69.71 -21.70
C SER A 23 21.93 70.56 -20.56
N LEU A 24 23.23 70.88 -20.59
CA LEU A 24 23.80 72.23 -20.48
C LEU A 24 25.34 72.23 -20.45
N ASP A 25 25.87 73.14 -21.26
CA ASP A 25 27.11 73.92 -21.13
C ASP A 25 28.49 73.30 -21.34
N ALA A 26 29.09 73.79 -22.42
CA ALA A 26 30.51 73.82 -22.71
C ALA A 26 31.26 74.70 -21.71
N ALA A 27 32.17 74.09 -20.95
CA ALA A 27 33.28 74.78 -20.32
C ALA A 27 34.57 74.01 -20.63
N ALA A 28 35.39 74.59 -21.50
CA ALA A 28 36.76 74.19 -21.70
C ALA A 28 37.50 74.34 -20.35
N SER A 29 37.95 73.22 -19.79
CA SER A 29 38.87 73.21 -18.65
C SER A 29 39.92 72.12 -18.86
N THR A 30 41.15 72.58 -18.89
CA THR A 30 42.42 71.86 -18.99
C THR A 30 42.57 70.79 -17.91
N ALA A 31 42.75 69.54 -18.35
CA ALA A 31 43.38 68.35 -17.75
C ALA A 31 43.30 68.11 -16.20
N PRO A 32 43.00 66.85 -15.82
CA PRO A 32 44.10 66.03 -15.31
C PRO A 32 44.04 64.59 -15.87
N GLU A 33 44.97 64.22 -16.75
CA GLU A 33 45.09 62.88 -17.32
C GLU A 33 45.39 61.77 -16.28
N ALA A 34 45.61 62.12 -15.01
CA ALA A 34 45.87 61.18 -13.91
C ALA A 34 44.62 60.49 -13.34
N SER A 35 43.40 60.99 -13.59
CA SER A 35 42.15 60.43 -13.00
C SER A 35 41.54 59.30 -13.84
N SER A 36 41.60 59.42 -15.17
CA SER A 36 41.03 58.42 -16.09
C SER A 36 41.78 57.08 -16.04
N SER A 37 43.09 57.09 -15.82
CA SER A 37 43.90 55.88 -15.68
C SER A 37 43.54 55.09 -14.42
N SER A 38 43.28 55.76 -13.30
CA SER A 38 42.83 55.14 -12.04
C SER A 38 41.45 54.49 -12.16
N ILE A 39 40.53 55.13 -12.88
CA ILE A 39 39.19 54.58 -13.15
C ILE A 39 39.27 53.32 -14.03
N LEU A 40 40.10 53.34 -15.07
CA LEU A 40 40.30 52.17 -15.94
C LEU A 40 40.96 50.99 -15.19
N GLN A 41 41.90 51.29 -14.28
CA GLN A 41 42.55 50.27 -13.46
C GLN A 41 41.57 49.63 -12.46
N SER A 42 40.76 50.42 -11.76
CA SER A 42 39.74 49.87 -10.85
C SER A 42 38.66 49.06 -11.59
N LEU A 43 38.30 49.44 -12.82
CA LEU A 43 37.44 48.65 -13.70
C LEU A 43 38.07 47.32 -14.12
N ALA A 44 39.38 47.31 -14.41
CA ALA A 44 40.10 46.09 -14.75
C ALA A 44 40.19 45.13 -13.55
N GLU A 45 40.48 45.66 -12.36
CA GLU A 45 40.51 44.90 -11.11
C GLU A 45 39.11 44.36 -10.74
N GLY A 46 38.07 45.18 -10.85
CA GLY A 46 36.68 44.77 -10.63
C GLY A 46 36.21 43.68 -11.60
N LYS A 47 36.59 43.77 -12.89
CA LYS A 47 36.34 42.70 -13.87
C LYS A 47 37.07 41.42 -13.51
N GLY A 48 38.32 41.51 -13.07
CA GLY A 48 39.11 40.36 -12.60
C GLY A 48 38.46 39.68 -11.40
N TYR A 49 38.00 40.46 -10.42
CA TYR A 49 37.30 39.97 -9.25
C TYR A 49 35.98 39.27 -9.64
N LEU A 50 35.13 39.92 -10.44
CA LEU A 50 33.87 39.32 -10.94
C LEU A 50 34.10 38.02 -11.70
N ALA A 51 35.09 37.98 -12.59
CA ALA A 51 35.44 36.78 -13.33
C ALA A 51 35.90 35.64 -12.39
N SER A 52 36.66 35.97 -11.34
CA SER A 52 37.11 35.00 -10.34
C SER A 52 35.94 34.46 -9.50
N GLU A 53 34.99 35.31 -9.11
CA GLU A 53 33.84 34.92 -8.30
C GLU A 53 32.83 34.11 -9.13
N ILE A 54 32.60 34.48 -10.39
CA ILE A 54 31.82 33.67 -11.34
C ILE A 54 32.46 32.29 -11.51
N LYS A 55 33.79 32.22 -11.66
CA LYS A 55 34.49 30.94 -11.79
C LYS A 55 34.35 30.10 -10.52
N ARG A 56 34.48 30.72 -9.34
CA ARG A 56 34.32 30.06 -8.05
C ARG A 56 32.91 29.50 -7.86
N THR A 57 31.89 30.31 -8.10
CA THR A 57 30.49 29.89 -8.01
C THR A 57 30.15 28.80 -9.03
N ALA A 58 30.65 28.92 -10.27
CA ALA A 58 30.45 27.89 -11.29
C ALA A 58 31.09 26.54 -10.90
N VAL A 59 32.26 26.55 -10.25
CA VAL A 59 32.89 25.33 -9.70
C VAL A 59 32.06 24.76 -8.55
N GLY A 60 31.57 25.60 -7.63
CA GLY A 60 30.69 25.18 -6.54
C GLY A 60 29.40 24.53 -7.04
N VAL A 61 28.70 25.17 -7.96
CA VAL A 61 27.48 24.64 -8.58
C VAL A 61 27.73 23.31 -9.29
N LYS A 62 28.86 23.17 -10.00
CA LYS A 62 29.23 21.88 -10.63
C LYS A 62 29.43 20.77 -9.60
N ALA A 63 30.07 21.07 -8.47
CA ALA A 63 30.26 20.10 -7.39
C ALA A 63 28.93 19.70 -6.75
N GLU A 64 28.03 20.65 -6.52
CA GLU A 64 26.69 20.38 -6.00
C GLU A 64 25.85 19.55 -6.97
N ILE A 65 25.88 19.86 -8.27
CA ILE A 65 25.21 19.06 -9.31
C ILE A 65 25.72 17.62 -9.30
N ALA A 66 27.04 17.41 -9.22
CA ALA A 66 27.63 16.08 -9.15
C ALA A 66 27.19 15.33 -7.88
N ALA A 67 27.18 16.00 -6.72
CA ALA A 67 26.74 15.43 -5.46
C ALA A 67 25.25 15.06 -5.47
N ILE A 68 24.40 15.90 -6.05
CA ILE A 68 22.98 15.62 -6.24
C ILE A 68 22.80 14.43 -7.19
N GLY A 69 23.54 14.38 -8.30
CA GLY A 69 23.53 13.26 -9.24
C GLY A 69 23.83 11.92 -8.55
N ALA A 70 24.91 11.87 -7.76
CA ALA A 70 25.28 10.67 -7.03
C ALA A 70 24.21 10.24 -6.01
N ARG A 71 23.63 11.19 -5.26
CA ARG A 71 22.54 10.91 -4.32
C ARG A 71 21.29 10.39 -5.03
N THR A 72 20.93 10.99 -6.16
CA THR A 72 19.78 10.58 -6.97
C THR A 72 19.96 9.14 -7.45
N THR A 73 21.10 8.79 -8.03
CA THR A 73 21.39 7.41 -8.48
C THR A 73 21.30 6.39 -7.34
N GLU A 74 21.82 6.70 -6.15
CA GLU A 74 21.69 5.80 -5.00
C GLU A 74 20.23 5.67 -4.56
N THR A 75 19.46 6.77 -4.54
CA THR A 75 18.03 6.70 -4.19
C THR A 75 17.23 5.88 -5.20
N GLU A 76 17.50 6.03 -6.50
CA GLU A 76 16.88 5.23 -7.55
C GLU A 76 17.19 3.75 -7.37
N HIS A 77 18.45 3.42 -7.08
CA HIS A 77 18.85 2.04 -6.86
C HIS A 77 18.21 1.44 -5.60
N ARG A 78 18.10 2.22 -4.51
CA ARG A 78 17.35 1.82 -3.30
C ARG A 78 15.88 1.56 -3.60
N VAL A 79 15.23 2.46 -4.34
CA VAL A 79 13.83 2.31 -4.74
C VAL A 79 13.65 1.06 -5.59
N ALA A 80 14.54 0.81 -6.56
CA ALA A 80 14.48 -0.39 -7.38
C ALA A 80 14.55 -1.67 -6.53
N ARG A 81 15.50 -1.75 -5.57
CA ARG A 81 15.60 -2.89 -4.64
C ARG A 81 14.34 -3.07 -3.79
N MET A 82 13.77 -1.97 -3.29
CA MET A 82 12.54 -2.01 -2.50
C MET A 82 11.35 -2.52 -3.31
N VAL A 83 11.20 -2.07 -4.56
CA VAL A 83 10.13 -2.51 -5.47
C VAL A 83 10.24 -4.01 -5.75
N THR A 84 11.45 -4.52 -6.02
CA THR A 84 11.67 -5.95 -6.23
C THR A 84 11.28 -6.75 -4.98
N ALA A 85 11.77 -6.35 -3.79
CA ALA A 85 11.43 -7.03 -2.54
C ALA A 85 9.93 -6.99 -2.22
N GLN A 86 9.26 -5.86 -2.51
CA GLN A 86 7.81 -5.73 -2.35
C GLN A 86 7.07 -6.67 -3.29
N ASN A 87 7.50 -6.80 -4.55
CA ASN A 87 6.88 -7.72 -5.49
C ASN A 87 7.05 -9.18 -5.07
N ASP A 88 8.21 -9.57 -4.54
CA ASP A 88 8.47 -10.93 -4.10
C ASP A 88 7.66 -11.29 -2.84
N THR A 89 7.56 -10.35 -1.89
CA THR A 89 6.71 -10.53 -0.70
C THR A 89 5.22 -10.60 -1.06
N ALA A 90 4.75 -9.79 -2.01
CA ALA A 90 3.37 -9.87 -2.52
C ALA A 90 3.08 -11.23 -3.17
N LYS A 91 3.98 -11.74 -4.00
CA LYS A 91 3.85 -13.08 -4.61
C LYS A 91 3.79 -14.18 -3.54
N LEU A 92 4.68 -14.12 -2.54
CA LEU A 92 4.69 -15.08 -1.44
C LEU A 92 3.38 -15.05 -0.65
N THR A 93 2.88 -13.85 -0.36
CA THR A 93 1.61 -13.65 0.36
C THR A 93 0.45 -14.28 -0.39
N ASN A 94 0.35 -14.02 -1.70
CA ASN A 94 -0.70 -14.61 -2.54
C ASN A 94 -0.58 -16.15 -2.58
N SER A 95 0.64 -16.69 -2.66
CA SER A 95 0.86 -18.14 -2.64
C SER A 95 0.45 -18.77 -1.30
N LEU A 96 0.74 -18.11 -0.18
CA LEU A 96 0.34 -18.60 1.14
C LEU A 96 -1.17 -18.50 1.34
N GLN A 97 -1.82 -17.44 0.88
CA GLN A 97 -3.27 -17.31 0.90
C GLN A 97 -3.94 -18.44 0.11
N GLN A 98 -3.44 -18.75 -1.08
CA GLN A 98 -3.96 -19.88 -1.86
C GLN A 98 -3.84 -21.20 -1.09
N LYS A 99 -2.67 -21.48 -0.50
CA LYS A 99 -2.47 -22.70 0.30
C LYS A 99 -3.39 -22.78 1.51
N ILE A 100 -3.66 -21.64 2.16
CA ILE A 100 -4.60 -21.60 3.29
C ILE A 100 -6.01 -21.98 2.78
N THR A 101 -6.47 -21.37 1.69
CA THR A 101 -7.77 -21.69 1.10
C THR A 101 -7.86 -23.17 0.70
N ASP A 102 -6.82 -23.73 0.08
CA ASP A 102 -6.81 -25.13 -0.31
C ASP A 102 -6.90 -26.06 0.92
N LEU A 103 -6.16 -25.75 1.98
CA LEU A 103 -6.21 -26.50 3.24
C LEU A 103 -7.56 -26.38 3.95
N GLU A 104 -8.21 -25.21 3.89
CA GLU A 104 -9.56 -25.01 4.44
C GLU A 104 -10.59 -25.88 3.71
N ILE A 105 -10.50 -25.96 2.38
CA ILE A 105 -11.37 -26.83 1.56
C ILE A 105 -11.13 -28.30 1.89
N GLU A 106 -9.87 -28.74 2.02
CA GLU A 106 -9.55 -30.12 2.40
C GLU A 106 -10.05 -30.45 3.81
N LEU A 107 -9.90 -29.54 4.77
CA LEU A 107 -10.40 -29.71 6.12
C LEU A 107 -11.92 -29.84 6.13
N GLU A 108 -12.61 -29.01 5.35
CA GLU A 108 -14.06 -29.10 5.19
C GLU A 108 -14.48 -30.45 4.60
N ASP A 109 -13.81 -30.93 3.55
CA ASP A 109 -14.10 -32.24 2.96
C ASP A 109 -13.87 -33.38 3.96
N ILE A 110 -12.75 -33.38 4.70
CA ILE A 110 -12.46 -34.38 5.73
C ILE A 110 -13.52 -34.33 6.84
N SER A 111 -13.89 -33.14 7.29
CA SER A 111 -14.95 -32.93 8.30
C SER A 111 -16.30 -33.47 7.81
N ASN A 112 -16.64 -33.22 6.55
CA ASN A 112 -17.88 -33.70 5.94
C ASN A 112 -17.88 -35.22 5.77
N ARG A 113 -16.77 -35.82 5.32
CA ARG A 113 -16.60 -37.29 5.23
C ARG A 113 -16.71 -37.95 6.60
N SER A 114 -16.08 -37.36 7.62
CA SER A 114 -16.16 -37.83 9.00
C SER A 114 -17.57 -37.76 9.58
N ARG A 115 -18.38 -36.78 9.16
CA ARG A 115 -19.78 -36.62 9.60
C ARG A 115 -20.79 -37.41 8.78
N ARG A 116 -20.41 -37.95 7.62
CA ARG A 116 -21.34 -38.60 6.67
C ARG A 116 -22.07 -39.81 7.26
N SER A 117 -21.42 -40.53 8.16
CA SER A 117 -21.99 -41.67 8.89
C SER A 117 -22.71 -41.29 10.18
N ASN A 118 -22.74 -40.01 10.55
CA ASN A 118 -23.29 -39.55 11.82
C ASN A 118 -24.75 -39.10 11.64
N LEU A 119 -25.68 -39.84 12.23
CA LEU A 119 -27.08 -39.46 12.28
C LEU A 119 -27.37 -38.58 13.51
N ARG A 120 -28.08 -37.47 13.30
CA ARG A 120 -28.55 -36.58 14.38
C ARG A 120 -30.03 -36.80 14.61
N ILE A 121 -30.37 -37.43 15.73
CA ILE A 121 -31.74 -37.76 16.09
C ILE A 121 -32.23 -36.74 17.12
N ARG A 122 -33.39 -36.14 16.85
CA ARG A 122 -34.02 -35.12 17.68
C ARG A 122 -35.30 -35.67 18.30
N GLY A 123 -35.72 -35.13 19.44
CA GLY A 123 -36.98 -35.52 20.11
C GLY A 123 -36.87 -36.75 21.02
N LEU A 124 -35.66 -37.26 21.29
CA LEU A 124 -35.46 -38.29 22.30
C LEU A 124 -35.70 -37.71 23.71
N PRO A 125 -36.56 -38.33 24.53
CA PRO A 125 -36.79 -37.89 25.90
C PRO A 125 -35.48 -37.81 26.69
N GLU A 126 -35.33 -36.78 27.53
CA GLU A 126 -34.15 -36.62 28.39
C GLU A 126 -34.09 -37.67 29.51
N THR A 127 -35.20 -38.38 29.77
CA THR A 127 -35.31 -39.44 30.79
C THR A 127 -34.52 -40.72 30.44
N VAL A 128 -34.21 -40.95 29.16
CA VAL A 128 -33.43 -42.11 28.72
C VAL A 128 -31.97 -41.94 29.16
N LYS A 129 -31.43 -42.91 29.89
CA LYS A 129 -30.02 -42.87 30.33
C LYS A 129 -29.08 -43.10 29.14
N GLU A 130 -27.84 -42.63 29.27
CA GLU A 130 -26.85 -42.73 28.17
C GLU A 130 -26.56 -44.19 27.76
N GLU A 131 -26.53 -45.09 28.74
CA GLU A 131 -26.34 -46.54 28.56
C GLU A 131 -27.47 -47.19 27.74
N ASP A 132 -28.68 -46.62 27.78
CA ASP A 132 -29.87 -47.17 27.12
C ASP A 132 -30.15 -46.53 25.74
N ILE A 133 -29.33 -45.56 25.30
CA ILE A 133 -29.61 -44.83 24.05
C ILE A 133 -29.54 -45.77 22.86
N GLU A 134 -28.53 -46.63 22.79
CA GLU A 134 -28.33 -47.52 21.65
C GLU A 134 -29.52 -48.46 21.46
N SER A 135 -30.01 -49.07 22.54
CA SER A 135 -31.15 -50.00 22.50
C SER A 135 -32.44 -49.30 22.05
N VAL A 136 -32.70 -48.09 22.58
CA VAL A 136 -33.85 -47.27 22.16
C VAL A 136 -33.75 -46.87 20.69
N LEU A 137 -32.55 -46.51 20.21
CA LEU A 137 -32.33 -46.16 18.81
C LEU A 137 -32.60 -47.34 17.86
N ILE A 138 -32.06 -48.52 18.17
CA ILE A 138 -32.31 -49.73 17.39
C ILE A 138 -33.81 -50.05 17.37
N GLN A 139 -34.48 -49.98 18.52
CA GLN A 139 -35.93 -50.20 18.58
C GLN A 139 -36.71 -49.22 17.69
N CYS A 140 -36.37 -47.91 17.74
CA CYS A 140 -37.00 -46.91 16.88
C CYS A 140 -36.75 -47.18 15.39
N PHE A 141 -35.54 -47.62 15.02
CA PHE A 141 -35.21 -47.94 13.63
C PHE A 141 -35.93 -49.18 13.13
N CYS A 142 -35.96 -50.27 13.90
CA CYS A 142 -36.70 -51.49 13.53
C CYS A 142 -38.21 -51.22 13.38
N GLN A 143 -38.77 -50.34 14.22
CA GLN A 143 -40.18 -49.91 14.09
C GLN A 143 -40.43 -49.07 12.83
N SER A 144 -39.48 -48.19 12.48
CA SER A 144 -39.65 -47.25 11.36
C SER A 144 -39.27 -47.87 9.99
N LEU A 145 -38.37 -48.84 9.98
CA LEU A 145 -37.79 -49.47 8.79
C LEU A 145 -37.83 -51.01 8.92
N PRO A 146 -39.03 -51.62 8.93
CA PRO A 146 -39.20 -53.04 9.20
C PRO A 146 -38.60 -53.98 8.13
N ASN A 147 -38.27 -53.43 6.95
CA ASN A 147 -37.69 -54.21 5.84
C ASN A 147 -36.18 -54.43 5.98
N ILE A 148 -35.53 -53.77 6.94
CA ILE A 148 -34.09 -53.92 7.18
C ILE A 148 -33.90 -54.85 8.38
N PRO A 149 -33.24 -56.01 8.22
CA PRO A 149 -33.10 -56.98 9.30
C PRO A 149 -32.17 -56.49 10.42
N ASP A 150 -32.50 -56.86 11.66
CA ASP A 150 -31.91 -56.32 12.90
C ASP A 150 -30.38 -56.40 12.94
N HIS A 151 -29.79 -57.47 12.41
CA HIS A 151 -28.35 -57.72 12.44
C HIS A 151 -27.53 -56.82 11.51
N LEU A 152 -28.17 -56.05 10.61
CA LEU A 152 -27.47 -55.10 9.73
C LEU A 152 -27.25 -53.74 10.39
N TRP A 153 -27.89 -53.47 11.52
CA TRP A 153 -27.68 -52.24 12.27
C TRP A 153 -26.40 -52.33 13.09
N LEU A 154 -25.35 -51.63 12.64
CA LEU A 154 -24.09 -51.48 13.36
C LEU A 154 -23.99 -50.04 13.88
N VAL A 155 -24.08 -49.88 15.19
CA VAL A 155 -23.87 -48.59 15.87
C VAL A 155 -22.46 -48.60 16.44
N ASP A 156 -21.58 -47.75 15.90
CA ASP A 156 -20.22 -47.61 16.45
C ASP A 156 -20.24 -46.86 17.79
N ARG A 157 -20.97 -45.73 17.84
CA ARG A 157 -21.13 -44.90 19.03
C ARG A 157 -22.49 -44.21 19.05
N ALA A 158 -23.13 -44.20 20.22
CA ALA A 158 -24.31 -43.40 20.49
C ALA A 158 -24.05 -42.51 21.72
N ALA A 159 -24.29 -41.21 21.59
CA ALA A 159 -24.11 -40.27 22.68
C ALA A 159 -25.08 -39.10 22.54
N ARG A 160 -25.44 -38.48 23.67
CA ARG A 160 -26.19 -37.22 23.63
C ARG A 160 -25.26 -36.10 23.16
N GLY A 161 -25.64 -35.42 22.09
CA GLY A 161 -24.95 -34.20 21.68
C GLY A 161 -25.05 -33.18 22.82
N ARG A 162 -23.91 -32.70 23.32
CA ARG A 162 -23.90 -31.57 24.26
C ARG A 162 -24.62 -30.40 23.58
N ARG A 163 -25.41 -29.62 24.35
CA ARG A 163 -25.97 -28.36 23.85
C ARG A 163 -24.80 -27.43 23.55
N CYS A 164 -24.29 -27.48 22.33
CA CYS A 164 -23.41 -26.45 21.82
C CYS A 164 -24.30 -25.22 21.63
N HIS A 165 -24.20 -24.22 22.49
CA HIS A 165 -24.82 -22.90 22.29
C HIS A 165 -24.24 -22.28 21.01
N TYR A 166 -24.81 -22.60 19.85
CA TYR A 166 -24.49 -21.99 18.56
C TYR A 166 -25.37 -20.76 18.30
N GLU A 167 -25.60 -19.93 19.31
CA GLU A 167 -26.44 -18.72 19.21
C GLU A 167 -25.63 -17.41 19.17
N MET A 168 -24.36 -17.43 18.74
CA MET A 168 -23.52 -16.19 18.78
C MET A 168 -22.54 -15.98 17.61
N ALA A 169 -22.68 -16.65 16.46
CA ALA A 169 -21.70 -16.45 15.36
C ALA A 169 -22.27 -15.98 14.01
N LEU A 170 -23.59 -15.81 13.87
CA LEU A 170 -24.19 -15.32 12.62
C LEU A 170 -24.45 -13.81 12.58
N LEU A 171 -24.11 -13.05 13.63
CA LEU A 171 -24.44 -11.62 13.74
C LEU A 171 -23.27 -10.63 13.54
N HIS A 172 -22.03 -11.08 13.28
CA HIS A 172 -20.89 -10.16 13.09
C HIS A 172 -20.22 -10.28 11.71
N ASN A 173 -20.99 -10.38 10.62
CA ASN A 173 -20.44 -10.22 9.26
C ASN A 173 -21.11 -9.10 8.44
N GLU A 174 -21.70 -8.12 9.11
CA GLU A 174 -22.37 -6.95 8.49
C GLU A 174 -21.54 -5.65 8.64
N GLY A 175 -20.22 -5.74 8.87
CA GLY A 175 -19.46 -4.58 9.34
C GLY A 175 -18.00 -4.52 8.92
N SER A 176 -17.67 -4.62 7.63
CA SER A 176 -16.40 -4.06 7.13
C SER A 176 -16.45 -3.76 5.63
N HIS A 177 -17.17 -2.70 5.25
CA HIS A 177 -16.82 -1.93 4.05
C HIS A 177 -15.56 -1.08 4.34
N PRO A 178 -14.70 -0.82 3.34
CA PRO A 178 -14.85 0.48 2.67
C PRO A 178 -14.58 0.48 1.15
N LYS A 179 -15.48 1.19 0.44
CA LYS A 179 -15.26 2.18 -0.63
C LYS A 179 -14.05 2.01 -1.57
N ALA A 180 -14.32 1.84 -2.88
CA ALA A 180 -13.92 2.78 -3.93
C ALA A 180 -14.21 2.20 -5.34
N GLN A 181 -15.40 2.45 -5.89
CA GLN A 181 -15.57 2.59 -7.33
C GLN A 181 -15.71 4.09 -7.61
N GLN A 182 -14.59 4.74 -7.92
CA GLN A 182 -14.59 6.07 -8.51
C GLN A 182 -14.62 5.92 -10.04
N ASN A 183 -15.68 6.50 -10.62
CA ASN A 183 -15.83 7.04 -11.97
C ASN A 183 -14.61 6.96 -12.90
N ALA A 184 -14.81 6.33 -14.05
CA ALA A 184 -14.08 6.65 -15.28
C ALA A 184 -15.10 7.05 -16.37
N THR A 185 -15.51 8.32 -16.32
CA THR A 185 -16.02 9.06 -17.47
C THR A 185 -14.91 10.00 -17.90
N ILE A 186 -14.18 9.69 -18.98
CA ILE A 186 -13.54 10.70 -19.82
C ILE A 186 -13.69 10.25 -21.27
N GLN A 187 -14.47 11.05 -21.99
CA GLN A 187 -14.53 11.13 -23.44
C GLN A 187 -13.16 11.52 -23.99
N THR A 188 -12.75 10.91 -25.08
CA THR A 188 -12.21 11.59 -26.28
C THR A 188 -12.45 10.68 -27.47
#